data_AF-A0A7J2J936-F1
#
_entry.id   AF-A0A7J2J936-F1
#
_cell.length_a   1.000
_cell.length_b   1.000
_cell.length_c   1.000
_cell.angle_alpha   90.00
_cell.angle_beta   90.00
_cell.angle_gamma   90.00
#
_symmetry.space_group_name_H-M   'P 1'
#
loop_
_entity.id
_entity.type
_entity.pdbx_description
1 polymer ?
#
loop_
_entity_poly.entity_id
_entity_poly.type
_entity_poly.pdbx_seq_one_letter_code
_entity_poly.pdbx_strand_id
1 'polypeptide(L)' 'MNIDRERHKEEILKLAAVHPIRRSLLEDILKKYKLDWNDIDDMVKEGKLKEISKDGEIFYIKRD' A
#
# COMPACT_ATOMS: atom_id res chain seq x y z
N MET A 1 6.18 -17.21 9.48
CA MET A 1 5.43 -16.42 8.49
C MET A 1 4.12 -16.00 9.12
N ASN A 2 3.86 -14.70 9.23
CA ASN A 2 2.68 -14.19 9.95
C ASN A 2 1.52 -14.06 8.95
N ILE A 3 0.61 -15.03 8.94
CA ILE A 3 -0.47 -15.17 7.93
C ILE A 3 -1.31 -13.88 7.82
N ASP A 4 -1.53 -13.19 8.94
CA ASP A 4 -2.32 -11.96 8.99
C ASP A 4 -1.64 -10.80 8.24
N ARG A 5 -0.30 -10.75 8.24
CA ARG A 5 0.48 -9.68 7.60
C ARG A 5 0.33 -9.73 6.08
N GLU A 6 0.47 -10.92 5.50
CA GLU A 6 0.32 -11.12 4.05
C GLU A 6 -1.13 -10.89 3.61
N ARG A 7 -2.11 -11.33 4.40
CA ARG A 7 -3.53 -11.03 4.13
C ARG A 7 -3.81 -9.52 4.11
N HIS A 8 -3.28 -8.76 5.07
CA HIS A 8 -3.46 -7.30 5.09
C HIS A 8 -2.78 -6.61 3.90
N LYS A 9 -1.61 -7.08 3.45
CA LYS A 9 -0.95 -6.59 2.22
C LYS A 9 -1.83 -6.84 0.99
N GLU A 10 -2.43 -8.02 0.88
CA GLU A 10 -3.36 -8.31 -0.22
C GLU A 10 -4.61 -7.42 -0.19
N GLU A 11 -5.13 -7.10 1.00
CA GLU A 11 -6.25 -6.15 1.13
C GLU A 11 -5.86 -4.75 0.64
N ILE A 12 -4.66 -4.28 0.96
CA ILE A 12 -4.13 -3.01 0.43
C ILE A 12 -4.02 -3.04 -1.09
N LEU A 13 -3.53 -4.14 -1.68
CA LEU A 13 -3.47 -4.28 -3.14
C LEU A 13 -4.84 -4.24 -3.79
N LYS A 14 -5.84 -4.90 -3.19
CA LYS A 14 -7.22 -4.86 -3.68
C LYS A 14 -7.80 -3.45 -3.63
N LEU A 15 -7.52 -2.69 -2.57
CA LEU A 15 -7.92 -1.28 -2.46
C LEU A 15 -7.22 -0.42 -3.54
N ALA A 16 -5.91 -0.61 -3.71
CA ALA A 16 -5.10 0.14 -4.66
C ALA A 16 -5.36 -0.22 -6.13
N ALA A 17 -6.00 -1.36 -6.38
CA ALA A 17 -6.48 -1.79 -7.70
C ALA A 17 -7.72 -1.02 -8.15
N VAL A 18 -8.58 -0.65 -7.19
CA VAL A 18 -9.82 0.08 -7.48
C VAL A 18 -9.51 1.57 -7.63
N HIS A 19 -8.76 2.16 -6.69
CA HIS A 19 -8.42 3.58 -6.70
C HIS A 19 -7.01 3.86 -6.15
N PRO A 20 -6.33 4.94 -6.59
CA PRO A 20 -5.11 5.42 -5.96
C PRO A 20 -5.32 5.75 -4.49
N ILE A 21 -4.53 5.13 -3.61
CA ILE A 21 -4.58 5.37 -2.17
C ILE A 21 -3.64 6.53 -1.84
N ARG A 22 -4.18 7.59 -1.23
CA ARG A 22 -3.37 8.71 -0.72
C ARG A 22 -2.44 8.22 0.40
N ARG A 23 -1.24 8.79 0.50
CA ARG A 23 -0.27 8.48 1.57
C ARG A 23 -0.87 8.62 2.97
N SER A 24 -1.65 9.66 3.21
CA SER A 24 -2.32 9.90 4.50
C SER A 24 -3.30 8.77 4.85
N LEU A 25 -4.15 8.36 3.89
CA LEU A 25 -5.08 7.24 4.08
C LEU A 25 -4.33 5.92 4.26
N LEU A 26 -3.25 5.71 3.50
CA LEU A 26 -2.43 4.51 3.62
C LEU A 26 -1.80 4.42 5.01
N GLU A 27 -1.34 5.54 5.58
CA GLU A 27 -0.80 5.58 6.94
C GLU A 27 -1.81 5.07 7.99
N ASP A 28 -3.07 5.47 7.87
CA ASP A 28 -4.15 5.02 8.77
C ASP A 28 -4.44 3.53 8.60
N ILE A 29 -4.44 3.04 7.35
CA ILE A 29 -4.61 1.62 7.03
C ILE A 29 -3.47 0.80 7.61
N LEU A 30 -2.22 1.26 7.45
CA LEU A 30 -1.04 0.59 7.99
C LEU A 30 -1.14 0.44 9.52
N LYS A 31 -1.50 1.51 10.22
CA LYS A 31 -1.73 1.48 11.68
C LYS A 31 -2.81 0.48 12.06
N LYS A 32 -3.94 0.47 11.35
CA LYS A 32 -5.04 -0.47 11.59
C LYS A 32 -4.62 -1.93 11.39
N TYR A 33 -3.79 -2.19 10.38
CA TYR A 33 -3.34 -3.53 9.98
C TYR A 33 -2.05 -3.98 10.66
N LYS A 34 -1.48 -3.16 11.56
CA LYS A 34 -0.18 -3.39 12.20
C LYS A 34 0.93 -3.66 11.16
N LEU A 35 0.83 -2.96 10.04
CA LEU A 35 1.83 -2.90 8.98
C LEU A 35 2.65 -1.63 9.14
N ASP A 36 3.79 -1.60 8.48
CA ASP A 36 4.70 -0.46 8.48
C ASP A 36 5.04 -0.03 7.05
N TRP A 37 5.77 1.07 6.92
CA TRP A 37 6.20 1.56 5.62
C TRP A 37 7.19 0.62 4.92
N ASN A 38 7.89 -0.26 5.66
CA ASN A 38 8.77 -1.25 5.04
C ASN A 38 7.94 -2.27 4.26
N ASP A 39 6.75 -2.64 4.73
CA ASP A 39 5.84 -3.49 3.95
C ASP A 39 5.44 -2.87 2.61
N ILE A 40 5.18 -1.56 2.61
CA ILE A 40 4.84 -0.83 1.38
C ILE A 40 6.05 -0.71 0.48
N ASP A 41 7.22 -0.38 1.02
CA ASP A 41 8.47 -0.32 0.27
C ASP A 41 8.82 -1.67 -0.37
N ASP A 42 8.65 -2.78 0.36
CA ASP A 42 8.80 -4.13 -0.17
C ASP A 42 7.81 -4.38 -1.32
N MET A 43 6.53 -4.02 -1.17
CA MET A 43 5.53 -4.16 -2.24
C MET A 43 5.84 -3.29 -3.46
N VAL A 44 6.44 -2.11 -3.28
CA VAL A 44 6.89 -1.25 -4.38
C VAL A 44 8.12 -1.85 -5.07
N LYS A 45 9.09 -2.35 -4.31
CA LYS A 45 10.29 -3.05 -4.82
C LYS A 45 9.95 -4.32 -5.57
N GLU A 46 9.00 -5.10 -5.06
CA GLU A 46 8.47 -6.30 -5.71
C GLU A 46 7.63 -5.97 -6.96
N GLY A 47 7.33 -4.69 -7.20
CA GLY A 47 6.54 -4.25 -8.35
C GLY A 47 5.05 -4.54 -8.22
N LYS A 48 4.53 -4.76 -7.00
CA LYS A 48 3.09 -4.91 -6.71
C LYS A 48 2.39 -3.56 -6.51
N LEU A 49 3.11 -2.58 -5.98
CA LEU A 49 2.66 -1.19 -5.84
C LEU A 49 3.54 -0.25 -6.65
N LYS A 50 2.98 0.91 -6.99
CA LYS A 50 3.71 2.03 -7.56
C LYS A 50 3.35 3.30 -6.81
N GLU A 51 4.37 4.01 -6.34
CA GLU A 51 4.23 5.36 -5.82
C GLU A 51 4.13 6.36 -6.98
N ILE A 52 3.17 7.27 -6.91
CA ILE A 52 2.97 8.36 -7.87
C ILE A 52 2.82 9.67 -7.10
N SER A 53 3.46 10.73 -7.59
CA SER A 53 3.23 12.09 -7.09
C SER A 53 2.32 12.83 -8.05
N LYS A 54 1.23 13.42 -7.55
CA LYS A 54 0.33 14.26 -8.34
C LYS A 54 -0.11 15.46 -7.50
N ASP A 55 0.06 16.66 -8.05
CA ASP A 55 -0.35 17.91 -7.40
C ASP A 55 0.26 18.13 -6.01
N GLY A 56 1.50 17.67 -5.79
CA GLY A 56 2.20 17.75 -4.49
C GLY A 56 1.79 16.66 -3.49
N GLU A 57 0.86 15.78 -3.86
CA GLU A 57 0.38 14.67 -3.05
C GLU A 57 0.96 13.33 -3.53
N ILE A 58 1.20 12.41 -2.59
CA ILE A 58 1.70 11.07 -2.88
C ILE A 58 0.53 10.07 -2.86
N PHE A 59 0.46 9.24 -3.89
CA PHE A 59 -0.50 8.15 -4.01
C PHE A 59 0.20 6.83 -4.30
N TYR A 60 -0.43 5.74 -3.88
CA TYR A 60 0.00 4.37 -4.15
C TYR A 60 -1.09 3.70 -4.98
N ILE A 61 -0.69 3.16 -6.14
CA ILE A 61 -1.57 2.41 -7.04
C ILE A 61 -1.06 0.98 -7.14
N LYS A 62 -1.98 0.03 -7.35
CA LYS A 62 -1.58 -1.32 -7.71
C LYS A 62 -0.90 -1.28 -9.07
N ARG A 63 0.22 -1.99 -9.17
CA ARG A 63 0.87 -2.29 -10.43
C ARG A 63 0.37 -3.67 -10.88
N ASP A 64 -0.08 -3.76 -12.12
CA ASP A 64 -0.52 -5.02 -12.75
C ASP A 64 0.68 -5.84 -13.23
#